data_AF-A0A556QNK7-F1
#
_entry.id   AF-A0A556QNK7-F1
#
_cell.length_a   1.000
_cell.length_b   1.000
_cell.length_c   1.000
_cell.angle_alpha   90.00
_cell.angle_beta   90.00
_cell.angle_gamma   90.00
#
_symmetry.space_group_name_H-M   'P 1'
#
loop_
_entity.id
_entity.type
_entity.pdbx_description
1 polymer ?
#
loop_
_entity_poly.entity_id
_entity_poly.type
_entity_poly.pdbx_seq_one_letter_code
_entity_poly.pdbx_strand_id
1 'polypeptide(L)'
;MPDTPNEKSLRRVLVIAAIDGWSVALFAGLCTVISLLMGEWIGVFIGAIITSCGVLELRGRKQLITGKADGMKWLVRAQVIILATILLYSLENMLAYDEAALLAQLTPEMRSYLSQSGISVDDLRPMIKPVFFGFYLIVMGVTLLFQGGLALYYKSRKAKVTAALAERNAVPPSRPVA
;
A
#
# COMPACT_ATOMS: atom_id res chain seq x y z
N MET A 1 -28.19 -19.64 -8.00
CA MET A 1 -27.93 -19.27 -9.41
C MET A 1 -26.45 -19.44 -9.67
N PRO A 2 -26.02 -20.02 -10.80
CA PRO A 2 -24.60 -20.04 -11.15
C PRO A 2 -24.09 -18.60 -11.27
N ASP A 3 -22.97 -18.28 -10.62
CA ASP A 3 -22.39 -16.94 -10.68
C ASP A 3 -22.11 -16.54 -12.13
N THR A 4 -22.71 -15.45 -12.59
CA THR A 4 -22.39 -14.87 -13.90
C THR A 4 -20.91 -14.50 -13.94
N PRO A 5 -20.26 -14.45 -15.13
CA PRO A 5 -18.87 -14.01 -15.23
C PRO A 5 -18.62 -12.62 -14.59
N ASN A 6 -19.64 -11.76 -14.59
CA ASN A 6 -19.62 -10.44 -13.96
C ASN A 6 -19.63 -10.55 -12.43
N GLU A 7 -20.50 -11.40 -11.86
CA GLU A 7 -20.57 -11.64 -10.41
C GLU A 7 -19.26 -12.23 -9.87
N LYS A 8 -18.64 -13.17 -10.61
CA LYS A 8 -17.30 -13.69 -10.27
C LYS A 8 -16.25 -12.58 -10.23
N SER A 9 -16.35 -11.60 -11.13
CA SER A 9 -15.44 -10.44 -11.15
C SER A 9 -15.68 -9.53 -9.94
N LEU A 10 -16.93 -9.27 -9.57
CA LEU A 10 -17.29 -8.50 -8.38
C LEU A 10 -16.77 -9.17 -7.11
N ARG A 11 -17.03 -10.47 -6.94
CA ARG A 11 -16.56 -11.24 -5.78
C ARG A 11 -15.05 -11.20 -5.63
N ARG A 12 -14.29 -11.33 -6.73
CA ARG A 12 -12.83 -11.22 -6.71
C ARG A 12 -12.37 -9.84 -6.26
N VAL A 13 -12.96 -8.77 -6.80
CA VAL A 13 -12.65 -7.40 -6.38
C VAL A 13 -12.94 -7.19 -4.89
N LEU A 14 -14.08 -7.71 -4.38
CA LEU A 14 -14.45 -7.59 -2.97
C LEU A 14 -13.50 -8.34 -2.03
N VAL A 15 -12.96 -9.48 -2.45
CA VAL A 15 -11.97 -10.26 -1.68
C VAL A 15 -10.63 -9.54 -1.67
N ILE A 16 -10.12 -9.13 -2.84
CA ILE A 16 -8.85 -8.42 -2.96
C ILE A 16 -8.89 -7.13 -2.15
N ALA A 17 -9.94 -6.32 -2.30
CA ALA A 17 -10.11 -5.07 -1.55
C ALA A 17 -10.27 -5.27 -0.04
N ALA A 18 -10.74 -6.43 0.41
CA ALA A 18 -10.80 -6.75 1.83
C ALA A 18 -9.40 -7.04 2.38
N ILE A 19 -8.67 -7.91 1.68
CA ILE A 19 -7.33 -8.35 2.11
C ILE A 19 -6.38 -7.15 2.08
N ASP A 20 -6.34 -6.42 0.98
CA ASP A 20 -5.44 -5.28 0.79
C ASP A 20 -5.80 -4.11 1.74
N GLY A 21 -7.08 -3.75 1.82
CA GLY A 21 -7.51 -2.67 2.71
C GLY A 21 -7.18 -2.92 4.19
N TRP A 22 -7.35 -4.16 4.68
CA TRP A 22 -6.99 -4.52 6.05
C TRP A 22 -5.49 -4.63 6.26
N SER A 23 -4.75 -5.25 5.33
CA SER A 23 -3.30 -5.40 5.48
C SER A 23 -2.62 -4.04 5.50
N VAL A 24 -2.98 -3.14 4.58
CA VAL A 24 -2.45 -1.78 4.50
C VAL A 24 -2.83 -0.98 5.75
N ALA A 25 -4.11 -0.98 6.15
CA ALA A 25 -4.56 -0.19 7.29
C ALA A 25 -3.90 -0.64 8.61
N LEU A 26 -3.80 -1.94 8.86
CA LEU A 26 -3.21 -2.48 10.08
C LEU A 26 -1.70 -2.28 10.11
N PHE A 27 -1.00 -2.66 9.04
CA PHE A 27 0.45 -2.58 9.00
C PHE A 27 0.93 -1.13 9.06
N ALA A 28 0.41 -0.27 8.19
CA ALA A 28 0.76 1.14 8.20
C ALA A 28 0.30 1.82 9.50
N GLY A 29 -0.85 1.42 10.05
CA GLY A 29 -1.36 1.96 11.32
C GLY A 29 -0.42 1.64 12.48
N LEU A 30 0.06 0.41 12.57
CA LEU A 30 1.04 0.00 13.57
C LEU A 30 2.37 0.75 13.40
N CYS A 31 2.89 0.84 12.17
CA CYS A 31 4.10 1.63 11.88
C CYS A 31 3.93 3.10 12.26
N THR A 32 2.77 3.70 11.98
CA THR A 32 2.46 5.10 12.35
C THR A 32 2.54 5.30 13.86
N VAL A 33 1.98 4.37 14.64
CA VAL A 33 2.04 4.43 16.11
C VAL A 33 3.48 4.29 16.60
N ILE A 34 4.26 3.37 16.02
CA ILE A 34 5.67 3.19 16.38
C ILE A 34 6.46 4.46 16.06
N SER A 35 6.34 5.02 14.85
CA SER A 35 7.00 6.29 14.48
C SER A 35 6.61 7.42 15.43
N LEU A 36 5.34 7.49 15.85
CA LEU A 36 4.87 8.49 16.81
C LEU A 36 5.55 8.33 18.17
N LEU A 37 5.66 7.09 18.67
CA LEU A 37 6.35 6.78 19.93
C LEU A 37 7.85 7.08 19.87
N MET A 38 8.46 6.98 18.68
CA MET A 38 9.87 7.30 18.45
C MET A 38 10.10 8.79 18.13
N GLY A 39 9.05 9.62 18.03
CA GLY A 39 9.16 11.04 17.69
C GLY A 39 9.52 11.32 16.22
N GLU A 40 9.31 10.34 15.34
CA GLU A 40 9.69 10.37 13.93
C GLU A 40 8.53 10.91 13.06
N TRP A 41 8.43 12.24 12.97
CA TRP A 41 7.27 12.92 12.41
C TRP A 41 7.02 12.63 10.92
N ILE A 42 8.07 12.36 10.14
CA ILE A 42 7.94 12.09 8.70
C ILE A 42 7.22 10.75 8.49
N GLY A 43 7.64 9.70 9.19
CA GLY A 43 6.99 8.40 9.15
C GLY A 43 5.60 8.39 9.78
N VAL A 44 5.33 9.26 10.78
CA VAL A 44 3.95 9.50 11.25
C VAL A 44 3.09 10.03 10.10
N PHE A 45 3.57 11.04 9.37
CA PHE A 45 2.84 11.64 8.27
C PHE A 45 2.59 10.65 7.13
N ILE A 46 3.63 9.95 6.69
CA ILE A 46 3.54 8.94 5.62
C ILE A 46 2.63 7.79 6.05
N GLY A 47 2.83 7.27 7.26
CA GLY A 47 2.03 6.20 7.82
C GLY A 47 0.56 6.58 7.89
N ALA A 48 0.23 7.79 8.36
CA ALA A 48 -1.15 8.28 8.42
C ALA A 48 -1.81 8.35 7.04
N ILE A 49 -1.08 8.77 6.00
CA ILE A 49 -1.59 8.76 4.61
C ILE A 49 -1.89 7.33 4.17
N ILE A 50 -0.94 6.41 4.32
CA ILE A 50 -1.09 5.02 3.87
C ILE A 50 -2.22 4.31 4.63
N THR A 51 -2.31 4.48 5.95
CA THR A 51 -3.41 3.98 6.76
C THR A 51 -4.76 4.52 6.28
N SER A 52 -4.82 5.82 5.98
CA SER A 52 -6.03 6.44 5.43
C SER A 52 -6.43 5.82 4.09
N CYS A 53 -5.48 5.49 3.22
CA CYS A 53 -5.75 4.77 1.98
C CYS A 53 -6.34 3.38 2.22
N GLY A 54 -5.83 2.62 3.21
CA GLY A 54 -6.43 1.34 3.62
C GLY A 54 -7.90 1.51 4.07
N VAL A 55 -8.21 2.56 4.83
CA VAL A 55 -9.59 2.89 5.21
C VAL A 55 -10.46 3.27 4.00
N LEU A 56 -9.91 4.02 3.04
CA LEU A 56 -10.60 4.37 1.79
C LEU A 56 -10.92 3.12 0.95
N GLU A 57 -10.02 2.14 0.90
CA GLU A 57 -10.22 0.84 0.24
C GLU A 57 -11.41 0.10 0.86
N LEU A 58 -11.44 -0.02 2.20
CA LEU A 58 -12.53 -0.67 2.93
C LEU A 58 -13.87 0.07 2.75
N ARG A 59 -13.84 1.41 2.68
CA ARG A 59 -15.02 2.22 2.36
C ARG A 59 -15.50 1.98 0.93
N GLY A 60 -14.59 1.87 -0.04
CA GLY A 60 -14.90 1.50 -1.42
C GLY A 60 -15.55 0.13 -1.51
N ARG A 61 -15.00 -0.86 -0.83
CA ARG A 61 -15.59 -2.20 -0.69
C ARG A 61 -17.00 -2.15 -0.11
N LYS A 62 -17.21 -1.41 0.99
CA LYS A 62 -18.54 -1.26 1.60
C LYS A 62 -19.55 -0.69 0.61
N GLN A 63 -19.16 0.30 -0.20
CA GLN A 63 -20.02 0.85 -1.25
C GLN A 63 -20.40 -0.21 -2.30
N LEU A 64 -19.44 -1.01 -2.76
CA LEU A 64 -19.70 -2.10 -3.71
C LEU A 64 -20.66 -3.16 -3.14
N ILE A 65 -20.50 -3.53 -1.87
CA ILE A 65 -21.43 -4.46 -1.19
C ILE A 65 -22.85 -3.91 -1.17
N THR A 66 -23.01 -2.59 -0.98
CA THR A 66 -24.29 -1.89 -0.97
C THR A 66 -24.84 -1.55 -2.36
N GLY A 67 -24.29 -2.10 -3.44
CA GLY A 67 -24.80 -1.86 -4.79
C GLY A 67 -24.28 -0.60 -5.50
N LYS A 68 -23.36 0.14 -4.88
CA LYS A 68 -22.89 1.45 -5.39
C LYS A 68 -21.59 1.31 -6.18
N ALA A 69 -21.66 1.48 -7.50
CA ALA A 69 -20.51 1.37 -8.41
C ALA A 69 -19.39 2.40 -8.16
N ASP A 70 -19.71 3.52 -7.50
CA ASP A 70 -18.71 4.53 -7.10
C ASP A 70 -17.63 3.97 -6.15
N GLY A 71 -17.89 2.84 -5.48
CA GLY A 71 -16.89 2.12 -4.71
C GLY A 71 -15.61 1.82 -5.50
N MET A 72 -15.70 1.56 -6.81
CA MET A 72 -14.55 1.33 -7.67
C MET A 72 -13.61 2.53 -7.76
N LYS A 73 -14.13 3.76 -7.68
CA LYS A 73 -13.30 4.98 -7.74
C LYS A 73 -12.42 5.10 -6.49
N TRP A 74 -12.95 4.70 -5.33
CA TRP A 74 -12.20 4.71 -4.07
C TRP A 74 -11.07 3.70 -4.08
N LEU A 75 -11.30 2.49 -4.59
CA LEU A 75 -10.26 1.47 -4.74
C LEU A 75 -9.10 1.97 -5.62
N VAL A 76 -9.41 2.52 -6.80
CA VAL A 76 -8.36 3.05 -7.70
C VAL A 76 -7.60 4.21 -7.06
N ARG A 77 -8.31 5.14 -6.39
CA ARG A 77 -7.68 6.31 -5.74
C ARG A 77 -6.76 5.89 -4.60
N ALA A 78 -7.16 4.93 -3.77
CA ALA A 78 -6.33 4.44 -2.67
C ALA A 78 -4.97 3.95 -3.19
N GLN A 79 -4.98 3.09 -4.20
CA GLN A 79 -3.77 2.53 -4.81
C GLN A 79 -2.88 3.60 -5.46
N VAL A 80 -3.47 4.58 -6.15
CA VAL A 80 -2.71 5.69 -6.77
C VAL A 80 -2.08 6.60 -5.72
N ILE A 81 -2.79 6.87 -4.62
CA ILE A 81 -2.24 7.68 -3.52
C ILE A 81 -1.08 6.94 -2.85
N ILE A 82 -1.24 5.67 -2.49
CA ILE A 82 -0.16 4.86 -1.91
C ILE A 82 1.05 4.82 -2.84
N LEU A 83 0.83 4.56 -4.13
CA LEU A 83 1.88 4.57 -5.15
C LEU A 83 2.61 5.92 -5.18
N ALA A 84 1.87 7.02 -5.29
CA ALA A 84 2.47 8.36 -5.35
C ALA A 84 3.26 8.69 -4.08
N THR A 85 2.69 8.39 -2.90
CA THR A 85 3.35 8.64 -1.60
C THR A 85 4.68 7.90 -1.50
N ILE A 86 4.71 6.59 -1.79
CA ILE A 86 5.94 5.80 -1.67
C ILE A 86 6.97 6.22 -2.73
N LEU A 87 6.56 6.50 -3.97
CA LEU A 87 7.49 6.95 -5.01
C LEU A 87 8.09 8.32 -4.69
N LEU A 88 7.28 9.28 -4.24
CA LEU A 88 7.76 10.60 -3.88
C LEU A 88 8.71 10.54 -2.69
N TYR A 89 8.33 9.81 -1.63
CA TYR A 89 9.19 9.60 -0.47
C TYR A 89 10.53 8.95 -0.84
N SER A 90 10.48 7.91 -1.68
CA SER A 90 11.70 7.19 -2.10
C SER A 90 12.60 8.10 -2.94
N LEU A 91 12.02 8.85 -3.87
CA LEU A 91 12.74 9.79 -4.71
C LEU A 91 13.38 10.92 -3.88
N GLU A 92 12.64 11.48 -2.93
CA GLU A 92 13.15 12.52 -2.03
C GLU A 92 14.37 12.01 -1.25
N ASN A 93 14.29 10.82 -0.65
CA ASN A 93 15.42 10.21 0.05
C ASN A 93 16.62 9.93 -0.86
N MET A 94 16.38 9.49 -2.10
CA MET A 94 17.46 9.29 -3.08
C MET A 94 18.14 10.60 -3.49
N LEU A 95 17.36 11.68 -3.64
CA LEU A 95 17.88 13.01 -3.96
C LEU A 95 18.60 13.65 -2.77
N ALA A 96 18.14 13.36 -1.55
CA ALA A 96 18.73 13.82 -0.30
C ALA A 96 19.85 12.89 0.23
N TYR A 97 20.39 12.01 -0.61
CA TYR A 97 21.45 11.09 -0.20
C TYR A 97 22.68 11.86 0.30
N ASP A 98 23.02 11.64 1.58
CA ASP A 98 24.24 12.10 2.21
C ASP A 98 24.89 10.92 2.96
N GLU A 99 26.03 10.48 2.44
CA GLU A 99 26.81 9.38 2.98
C GLU A 99 27.29 9.64 4.42
N ALA A 100 27.70 10.87 4.73
CA ALA A 100 28.18 11.22 6.05
C ALA A 100 27.04 11.22 7.06
N ALA A 101 25.86 11.72 6.67
CA ALA A 101 24.66 11.68 7.51
C ALA A 101 24.21 10.24 7.78
N LEU A 102 24.30 9.34 6.80
CA LEU A 102 23.97 7.91 6.98
C LEU A 102 24.94 7.21 7.94
N LEU A 103 26.25 7.46 7.82
CA LEU A 103 27.25 6.92 8.74
C LEU A 103 27.10 7.46 10.16
N ALA A 104 26.63 8.70 10.29
CA ALA A 104 26.33 9.30 11.59
C ALA A 104 25.16 8.63 12.31
N GLN A 105 24.24 7.97 11.58
CA GLN A 105 23.12 7.22 12.16
C GLN A 105 23.51 5.85 12.73
N LEU A 106 24.75 5.37 12.51
CA LEU A 106 25.23 4.14 13.13
C LEU A 106 25.27 4.30 14.65
N THR A 107 24.44 3.52 15.34
CA THR A 107 24.41 3.53 16.80
C THR A 107 25.74 3.05 17.39
N PRO A 108 26.07 3.43 18.63
CA PRO A 108 27.27 2.94 19.31
C PRO A 108 27.38 1.42 19.33
N GLU A 109 26.24 0.73 19.48
CA GLU A 109 26.15 -0.73 19.47
C GLU A 109 26.52 -1.27 18.10
N MET A 110 25.97 -0.73 17.01
CA MET A 110 26.30 -1.14 15.65
C MET A 110 27.79 -0.96 15.35
N ARG A 111 28.38 0.16 15.77
CA ARG A 111 29.82 0.43 15.63
C ARG A 111 30.65 -0.59 16.43
N SER A 112 30.21 -0.94 17.63
CA SER A 112 30.85 -1.97 18.45
C SER A 112 30.82 -3.33 17.75
N TYR A 113 29.67 -3.76 17.23
CA TYR A 113 29.55 -5.03 16.50
C TYR A 113 30.45 -5.09 15.25
N LEU A 114 30.53 -3.99 14.49
CA LEU A 114 31.42 -3.90 13.32
C LEU A 114 32.88 -4.04 13.74
N SER A 115 33.29 -3.32 14.79
CA SER A 115 34.65 -3.38 15.31
C SER A 115 35.03 -4.77 15.82
N GLN A 116 34.11 -5.46 16.50
CA GLN A 116 34.30 -6.84 16.97
C GLN A 116 34.42 -7.83 15.81
N SER A 117 33.79 -7.54 14.68
CA SER A 117 33.85 -8.34 13.45
C SER A 117 35.09 -8.02 12.59
N GLY A 118 35.96 -7.11 13.05
CA GLY A 118 37.13 -6.65 12.29
C GLY A 118 36.78 -5.78 11.08
N ILE A 119 35.54 -5.29 10.99
CA ILE A 119 35.05 -4.46 9.89
C ILE A 119 35.15 -2.99 10.33
N SER A 120 35.92 -2.19 9.60
CA SER A 120 35.98 -0.76 9.83
C SER A 120 34.79 -0.06 9.17
N VAL A 121 34.47 1.15 9.66
CA VAL A 121 33.42 1.98 9.04
C VAL A 121 33.80 2.37 7.61
N ASP A 122 35.09 2.51 7.32
CA ASP A 122 35.59 2.81 5.99
C ASP A 122 35.40 1.65 5.00
N ASP A 123 35.41 0.41 5.48
CA ASP A 123 35.11 -0.77 4.66
C ASP A 123 33.64 -0.80 4.21
N LEU A 124 32.73 -0.19 4.97
CA LEU A 124 31.31 -0.08 4.61
C LEU A 124 31.06 0.96 3.54
N ARG A 125 31.89 2.00 3.47
CA ARG A 125 31.74 3.15 2.59
C ARG A 125 31.38 2.79 1.14
N PRO A 126 32.10 1.88 0.44
CA PRO A 126 31.75 1.49 -0.93
C PRO A 126 30.40 0.75 -1.05
N MET A 127 29.90 0.16 0.03
CA MET A 127 28.64 -0.59 0.04
C MET A 127 27.42 0.29 0.35
N ILE A 128 27.59 1.42 1.05
CA ILE A 128 26.47 2.28 1.48
C ILE A 128 25.64 2.75 0.29
N LYS A 129 26.30 3.34 -0.72
CA LYS A 129 25.62 3.87 -1.89
C LYS A 129 24.83 2.81 -2.67
N PRO A 130 25.41 1.67 -3.11
CA PRO A 130 24.65 0.67 -3.85
C PRO A 130 23.55 0.03 -3.02
N VAL A 131 23.74 -0.19 -1.71
CA VAL A 131 22.70 -0.73 -0.83
C VAL A 131 21.55 0.26 -0.66
N PHE A 132 21.86 1.54 -0.41
CA PHE A 132 20.86 2.59 -0.24
C PHE A 132 20.01 2.78 -1.50
N PHE A 133 20.66 3.01 -2.65
CA PHE A 133 19.95 3.18 -3.92
C PHE A 133 19.25 1.89 -4.35
N GLY A 134 19.88 0.73 -4.14
CA GLY A 134 19.28 -0.57 -4.44
C GLY A 134 18.00 -0.82 -3.63
N PHE A 135 18.02 -0.49 -2.33
CA PHE A 135 16.84 -0.57 -1.46
C PHE A 135 15.69 0.28 -2.00
N TYR A 136 15.91 1.56 -2.26
CA TYR A 136 14.86 2.44 -2.76
C TYR A 136 14.37 2.06 -4.16
N LEU A 137 15.25 1.63 -5.06
CA LEU A 137 14.86 1.13 -6.38
C LEU A 137 13.99 -0.13 -6.29
N ILE A 138 14.31 -1.05 -5.38
CA ILE A 138 13.49 -2.24 -5.12
C ILE A 138 12.13 -1.82 -4.56
N VAL A 139 12.09 -0.94 -3.55
CA VAL A 139 10.84 -0.44 -2.96
C VAL A 139 9.96 0.22 -4.02
N MET A 140 10.53 1.10 -4.85
CA MET A 140 9.81 1.75 -5.95
C MET A 140 9.32 0.73 -6.99
N GLY A 141 10.16 -0.22 -7.37
CA GLY A 141 9.81 -1.27 -8.34
C GLY A 141 8.69 -2.16 -7.86
N VAL A 142 8.77 -2.66 -6.63
CA VAL A 142 7.71 -3.45 -5.98
C VAL A 142 6.43 -2.63 -5.90
N THR A 143 6.51 -1.37 -5.47
CA THR A 143 5.33 -0.50 -5.35
C THR A 143 4.65 -0.28 -6.71
N LEU A 144 5.42 -0.01 -7.76
CA LEU A 144 4.90 0.13 -9.13
C LEU A 144 4.19 -1.14 -9.59
N LEU A 145 4.77 -2.31 -9.33
CA LEU A 145 4.20 -3.59 -9.73
C LEU A 145 2.90 -3.89 -8.97
N PHE A 146 2.90 -3.77 -7.65
CA PHE A 146 1.76 -4.13 -6.82
C PHE A 146 0.66 -3.05 -6.84
N GLN A 147 0.97 -1.82 -6.43
CA GLN A 147 -0.01 -0.73 -6.33
C GLN A 147 -0.43 -0.25 -7.72
N GLY A 148 0.53 -0.11 -8.64
CA GLY A 148 0.21 0.19 -10.04
C GLY A 148 -0.57 -0.92 -10.72
N GLY A 149 -0.20 -2.19 -10.49
CA GLY A 149 -0.92 -3.36 -10.96
C GLY A 149 -2.36 -3.43 -10.45
N LEU A 150 -2.58 -3.20 -9.15
CA LEU A 150 -3.90 -3.17 -8.53
C LEU A 150 -4.75 -2.01 -9.04
N ALA A 151 -4.18 -0.81 -9.18
CA ALA A 151 -4.88 0.34 -9.75
C ALA A 151 -5.39 0.05 -11.18
N LEU A 152 -4.53 -0.54 -12.03
CA LEU A 152 -4.89 -0.95 -13.39
C LEU A 152 -5.91 -2.09 -13.38
N TYR A 153 -5.74 -3.07 -12.50
CA TYR A 153 -6.68 -4.17 -12.32
C TYR A 153 -8.08 -3.63 -11.97
N TYR A 154 -8.22 -2.79 -10.95
CA TYR A 154 -9.50 -2.20 -10.56
C TYR A 154 -10.10 -1.35 -11.68
N LYS A 155 -9.29 -0.53 -12.36
CA LYS A 155 -9.73 0.25 -13.52
C LYS A 155 -10.30 -0.66 -14.62
N SER A 156 -9.62 -1.76 -14.94
CA SER A 156 -10.04 -2.71 -15.98
C SER A 156 -11.33 -3.49 -15.62
N ARG A 157 -11.60 -3.69 -14.32
CA ARG A 157 -12.78 -4.44 -13.84
C ARG A 157 -14.01 -3.57 -13.63
N LYS A 158 -13.89 -2.24 -13.70
CA LYS A 158 -14.97 -1.29 -13.43
C LYS A 158 -16.25 -1.60 -14.23
N ALA A 159 -16.15 -1.88 -15.53
CA ALA A 159 -17.32 -2.16 -16.37
C ALA A 159 -18.04 -3.45 -15.94
N LYS A 160 -17.30 -4.55 -15.73
CA LYS A 160 -17.84 -5.85 -15.29
C LYS A 160 -18.48 -5.77 -13.91
N VAL A 161 -17.86 -5.04 -13.00
CA VAL A 161 -18.42 -4.77 -11.66
C VAL A 161 -19.70 -3.95 -11.76
N THR A 162 -19.73 -2.90 -12.58
CA THR A 162 -20.93 -2.08 -12.74
C THR A 162 -22.09 -2.91 -13.32
N ALA A 163 -21.83 -3.78 -14.29
CA ALA A 163 -22.82 -4.71 -14.83
C ALA A 163 -23.33 -5.69 -13.77
N ALA A 164 -22.44 -6.31 -12.99
CA ALA A 164 -22.84 -7.21 -11.90
C ALA A 164 -23.76 -6.52 -10.87
N LEU A 165 -23.43 -5.28 -10.50
CA LEU A 165 -24.25 -4.51 -9.56
C LEU A 165 -25.62 -4.15 -10.17
N ALA A 166 -25.67 -3.82 -11.46
CA ALA A 166 -26.94 -3.56 -12.15
C ALA A 166 -27.81 -4.83 -12.23
N GLU A 167 -27.23 -5.98 -12.58
CA GLU A 167 -27.90 -7.29 -12.57
C GLU A 167 -28.48 -7.59 -11.18
N ARG A 168 -27.69 -7.40 -10.12
CA ARG A 168 -28.11 -7.65 -8.74
C ARG A 168 -29.23 -6.73 -8.27
N ASN A 169 -29.20 -5.46 -8.67
CA ASN A 169 -30.23 -4.47 -8.31
C ASN A 169 -31.54 -4.67 -9.09
N ALA A 170 -31.47 -5.30 -10.28
CA ALA A 170 -32.64 -5.57 -11.12
C ALA A 170 -33.45 -6.79 -10.64
N VAL A 171 -32.89 -7.67 -9.80
CA VAL A 171 -33.60 -8.81 -9.22
C VAL A 171 -34.41 -8.33 -8.00
N PRO A 172 -35.75 -8.32 -8.04
CA PRO A 172 -36.56 -7.94 -6.88
C PRO A 172 -36.36 -8.94 -5.73
N PRO A 173 -36.48 -8.51 -4.47
CA PRO A 173 -36.38 -9.41 -3.32
C PRO A 173 -37.44 -10.51 -3.47
N SER A 174 -37.01 -11.77 -3.43
CA SER A 174 -37.94 -12.90 -3.37
C SER A 174 -38.85 -12.68 -2.17
N ARG A 175 -40.17 -12.61 -2.41
CA ARG A 175 -41.16 -12.53 -1.33
C ARG A 175 -40.86 -13.64 -0.31
N PRO A 176 -40.90 -13.36 1.00
CA PRO A 176 -40.80 -14.42 1.99
C PRO A 176 -41.91 -15.44 1.69
N VAL A 177 -41.53 -16.70 1.58
CA VAL A 177 -42.49 -17.81 1.53
C VAL A 177 -43.19 -17.80 2.89
N ALA A 178 -44.49 -17.47 2.86
CA ALA A 178 -45.35 -17.44 4.03
C ALA A 178 -45.57 -18.85 4.60
#